data_AF-A0A9D6UCU4-F1
#
_entry.id   AF-A0A9D6UCU4-F1
#
_cell.length_a   1.000
_cell.length_b   1.000
_cell.length_c   1.000
_cell.angle_alpha   90.00
_cell.angle_beta   90.00
_cell.angle_gamma   90.00
#
_symmetry.space_group_name_H-M   'P 1'
#
loop_
_entity.id
_entity.type
_entity.pdbx_description
1 polymer ?
#
loop_
_entity_poly.entity_id
_entity_poly.type
_entity_poly.pdbx_seq_one_letter_code
_entity_poly.pdbx_strand_id
1 'polypeptide(L)' 'MKKFIGSLVEEAKKVIWPTRETVAKHSIMVVVTIIIATLIIAGIDLGFKELVVLALK' A
#
# COMPACT_ATOMS: atom_id res chain seq x y z
N MET A 1 -24.57 -6.47 -26.22
CA MET A 1 -23.35 -6.79 -25.44
C MET A 1 -22.05 -6.64 -26.24
N LYS A 2 -21.86 -7.27 -27.41
CA LYS A 2 -20.59 -7.17 -28.17
C LYS A 2 -20.13 -5.73 -28.49
N LYS A 3 -21.07 -4.83 -28.81
CA LYS A 3 -20.78 -3.40 -29.07
C LYS A 3 -20.25 -2.65 -27.84
N PHE A 4 -20.77 -2.97 -26.65
CA PHE A 4 -20.36 -2.36 -25.39
C PHE A 4 -18.92 -2.70 -25.00
N ILE A 5 -18.51 -3.96 -25.16
CA ILE A 5 -17.13 -4.38 -24.86
C ILE A 5 -16.14 -3.74 -25.84
N GLY A 6 -16.51 -3.62 -27.13
CA GLY A 6 -15.69 -2.92 -28.12
C GLY A 6 -15.44 -1.45 -27.74
N SER A 7 -16.48 -0.73 -27.34
CA SER A 7 -16.39 0.67 -26.88
C SER A 7 -15.54 0.82 -25.62
N LEU A 8 -15.63 -0.11 -24.66
CA LEU A 8 -14.79 -0.10 -23.45
C LEU A 8 -13.31 -0.31 -23.76
N VAL A 9 -12.99 -1.17 -24.72
CA VAL A 9 -11.60 -1.38 -25.17
C VAL A 9 -11.05 -0.17 -25.90
N GLU A 10 -11.87 0.53 -26.69
CA GLU A 10 -11.46 1.81 -27.32
C GLU A 10 -11.22 2.91 -26.29
N GLU A 11 -12.06 3.01 -25.26
CA GLU A 11 -11.91 3.97 -24.17
C GLU A 11 -10.67 3.65 -23.31
N ALA A 12 -10.43 2.37 -23.00
CA ALA A 12 -9.27 1.91 -22.24
C ALA A 12 -7.94 2.15 -22.97
N LYS A 13 -7.94 2.23 -24.31
CA LYS A 13 -6.75 2.60 -25.09
C LYS A 13 -6.43 4.09 -25.02
N LYS A 14 -7.40 4.95 -24.68
CA LYS A 14 -7.19 6.39 -24.44
C LYS A 14 -6.62 6.66 -23.04
N VAL A 15 -6.63 5.65 -22.16
CA VAL A 15 -5.98 5.74 -20.85
C VAL A 15 -4.49 5.83 -21.07
N ILE A 16 -3.93 6.99 -20.73
CA ILE A 16 -2.50 7.24 -20.73
C ILE A 16 -1.91 6.41 -19.60
N TRP A 17 -1.31 5.28 -19.95
CA TRP A 17 -0.65 4.44 -18.97
C TRP A 17 0.55 5.18 -18.39
N PRO A 18 0.69 5.19 -17.06
CA PRO A 18 1.83 5.82 -16.41
C PRO A 18 3.13 5.17 -16.88
N THR A 19 4.17 5.98 -17.07
CA THR A 19 5.51 5.49 -17.39
C THR A 19 6.00 4.52 -16.32
N ARG A 20 6.76 3.49 -16.73
CA ARG A 20 7.25 2.42 -15.83
C ARG A 20 7.98 2.97 -14.59
N GLU A 21 8.66 4.09 -14.75
CA GLU A 21 9.34 4.81 -13.68
C GLU A 21 8.38 5.34 -12.60
N THR A 22 7.26 5.93 -13.02
CA THR A 22 6.24 6.44 -12.10
C THR A 22 5.64 5.30 -11.28
N VAL A 23 5.32 4.17 -11.91
CA VAL A 23 4.78 2.99 -11.22
C VAL A 23 5.79 2.43 -10.20
N ALA A 24 7.07 2.37 -10.57
CA ALA A 24 8.12 1.92 -9.67
C ALA A 24 8.30 2.85 -8.47
N LYS A 25 8.35 4.17 -8.69
CA LYS A 25 8.47 5.18 -7.61
C LYS A 25 7.33 5.10 -6.62
N HIS A 26 6.09 4.98 -7.09
CA HIS A 26 4.92 4.85 -6.21
C HIS A 26 4.93 3.53 -5.44
N SER A 27 5.33 2.43 -6.08
CA SER A 27 5.44 1.13 -5.40
C SER A 27 6.51 1.17 -4.30
N ILE A 28 7.66 1.79 -4.56
CA ILE A 28 8.74 1.96 -3.57
C ILE A 28 8.26 2.82 -2.39
N MET A 29 7.56 3.93 -2.66
CA MET A 29 6.97 4.77 -1.61
C MET A 29 6.07 3.95 -0.69
N VAL A 30 5.16 3.15 -1.26
CA VAL A 30 4.25 2.30 -0.48
C VAL A 30 5.02 1.31 0.38
N VAL A 31 6.04 0.65 -0.15
CA VAL A 31 6.88 -0.29 0.62
C VAL A 31 7.55 0.41 1.80
N VAL A 32 8.11 1.60 1.58
CA VAL A 32 8.73 2.40 2.66
C VAL A 32 7.71 2.76 3.73
N THR A 33 6.51 3.21 3.33
CA THR A 33 5.43 3.54 4.27
C THR A 33 5.01 2.33 5.10
N ILE A 34 4.90 1.15 4.50
CA ILE A 34 4.56 -0.09 5.21
C ILE A 34 5.64 -0.44 6.24
N ILE A 35 6.92 -0.32 5.88
CA ILE A 35 8.03 -0.60 6.80
C ILE A 35 7.96 0.34 8.01
N ILE A 36 7.77 1.64 7.78
CA ILE A 36 7.67 2.64 8.85
C ILE A 36 6.47 2.33 9.77
N ALA A 37 5.30 2.07 9.20
CA ALA A 37 4.11 1.73 9.96
C ALA A 37 4.32 0.47 10.82
N THR A 38 4.97 -0.55 10.24
CA THR A 38 5.27 -1.81 10.94
C THR A 38 6.22 -1.58 12.11
N LEU A 39 7.26 -0.74 11.94
CA LEU A 39 8.20 -0.40 13.01
C LEU A 39 7.52 0.35 14.15
N ILE A 40 6.62 1.29 13.83
CA ILE A 40 5.85 2.03 14.85
C ILE A 40 4.98 1.07 15.66
N ILE A 41 4.22 0.20 14.97
CA ILE A 41 3.36 -0.80 15.62
C ILE A 41 4.20 -1.73 16.50
N ALA A 42 5.29 -2.30 15.95
CA ALA A 42 6.17 -3.19 16.70
C ALA A 42 6.79 -2.52 17.95
N GLY A 43 7.17 -1.24 17.86
CA GLY A 43 7.67 -0.49 19.00
C GLY A 43 6.60 -0.31 20.09
N ILE A 44 5.36 -0.03 19.69
CA ILE A 44 4.23 0.08 20.62
C ILE A 44 3.92 -1.28 21.26
N ASP A 45 3.88 -2.37 20.49
CA ASP A 45 3.63 -3.73 21.00
C ASP A 45 4.67 -4.16 22.04
N LEU A 46 5.94 -3.84 21.83
CA LEU A 46 7.00 -4.13 22.80
C LEU A 46 6.87 -3.31 24.07
N GLY A 47 6.59 -2.00 23.94
CA GLY A 47 6.32 -1.14 25.10
C GLY A 47 5.09 -1.57 25.90
N PHE A 48 4.03 -2.00 25.21
CA PHE A 48 2.81 -2.48 25.86
C PHE A 48 3.04 -3.79 26.60
N LYS A 49 3.83 -4.72 26.06
CA LYS A 49 4.16 -5.99 26.73
C LYS A 49 4.84 -5.74 28.08
N GLU A 50 5.81 -4.84 28.13
CA GLU A 50 6.50 -4.53 29.39
C GLU A 50 5.59 -3.85 30.40
N LEU A 51 4.73 -2.91 29.95
CA LEU A 51 3.76 -2.25 30.82
C LEU A 51 2.72 -3.22 31.40
N VAL A 52 2.23 -4.18 30.61
CA VAL A 52 1.28 -5.20 31.08
C VAL A 52 1.94 -6.15 32.07
N VAL A 53 3.18 -6.58 31.82
CA VAL A 53 3.93 -7.44 32.76
C VAL A 53 4.19 -6.72 34.08
N LEU A 54 4.50 -5.42 34.04
CA LEU A 54 4.70 -4.61 35.24
C LEU A 54 3.38 -4.38 36.01
N ALA A 55 2.26 -4.20 35.32
CA ALA A 55 0.94 -4.00 35.93
C ALA A 55 0.32 -5.29 36.52
N LEU A 56 0.72 -6.47 36.03
CA LEU A 56 0.26 -7.77 36.54
C LEU A 56 1.08 -8.25 37.76
N LYS A 57 2.21 -7.59 38.04
CA LYS A 57 3.08 -7.85 39.19
C LYS A 57 2.68 -7.00 40.39
#